data_AF-A0A8K2A2V6-F1
#
_entry.id   AF-A0A8K2A2V6-F1
#
_cell.length_a   1.000
_cell.length_b   1.000
_cell.length_c   1.000
_cell.angle_alpha   90.00
_cell.angle_beta   90.00
_cell.angle_gamma   90.00
#
_symmetry.space_group_name_H-M   'P 1'
#
loop_
_entity.id
_entity.type
_entity.pdbx_description
1 polymer ?
#
loop_
_entity_poly.entity_id
_entity_poly.type
_entity_poly.pdbx_seq_one_letter_code
_entity_poly.pdbx_strand_id
1 'polypeptide(L)'
;MSLTVLISSVVLGLAGYWLFPDQAKGAIVGAGVGAAGAASHVQQEKRLRQIASKQSQLSSRQHQISESQQDSENRNNQRFDTLTEIVIQTGKTIEGIAGSTREHSDKISRLEKPTHTPRLESRTQAREDSQTWQRLQQRLETLEHQINTLGQPPRSLGSSRPDSIATKLPQSEPEVAESEAEQKIFDWFKSRKVTIESYYEPDPIVDKHLDGLSFYLGEHYSLLRELHQLLRQNPGRNIRLDLEKYQDREKNIHLQYIKKLLTCDFLSKGRKTIYKNNDKITERIDAAPYDRPHVRRFFDGEWFEKFIFYKIADLFKSEGIEYQYIRNPKIVYSDGEKAELDLFFLVNQKPLLVECKSGRNYTEGIERFFEHRRRLSLSPKDAIFVVLDINDQEAHLRTINWKLTVADQNQFLDHLQQVFPPEDVLMANISEPLKNAQILENPLPANASDTPETRQDSVQLLVSLTEQDNLGSFFRSRGLNQAPEFRNIIFTELIKVIETLSGATSFSQIEKTIRDNLQSSVSLGRGKIHEVLNCLLNTNLFRDREQKPVRILSQVTITHLTSTDIKVLEEKCMEFYAQKIMQLFDPDFFDVKENLDEFERLTLGHVPSQSTIQDIKQKS
;
A
#
# COMPACT_ATOMS: atom_id res chain seq x y z
N MET A 1 18.12 -37.10 30.75
CA MET A 1 19.49 -36.67 30.37
C MET A 1 20.39 -36.28 31.56
N SER A 2 19.91 -36.22 32.82
CA SER A 2 20.75 -35.79 33.96
C SER A 2 21.70 -36.83 34.54
N LEU A 3 21.66 -38.11 34.12
CA LEU A 3 22.56 -39.15 34.61
C LEU A 3 23.87 -39.25 33.79
N THR A 4 23.84 -38.83 32.53
CA THR A 4 24.98 -38.93 31.61
C THR A 4 26.02 -37.81 31.83
N VAL A 5 25.61 -36.67 32.40
CA VAL A 5 26.47 -35.51 32.68
C VAL A 5 27.24 -35.64 34.01
N LEU A 6 26.70 -36.42 34.96
CA LEU A 6 27.37 -36.70 36.23
C LEU A 6 28.49 -37.75 36.11
N ILE A 7 28.42 -38.63 35.11
CA ILE A 7 29.46 -39.65 34.88
C ILE A 7 30.64 -39.08 34.10
N SER A 8 30.41 -38.12 33.20
CA SER A 8 31.47 -37.51 32.38
C SER A 8 32.36 -36.51 33.15
N SER A 9 31.85 -35.91 34.22
CA SER A 9 32.60 -34.98 35.08
C SER A 9 33.49 -35.69 36.11
N VAL A 10 33.13 -36.91 36.54
CA VAL A 10 34.00 -37.75 37.40
C VAL A 10 35.14 -38.40 36.62
N VAL A 11 34.92 -38.71 35.33
CA VAL A 11 35.95 -39.31 34.45
C VAL A 11 37.02 -38.30 34.02
N LEU A 12 36.67 -37.03 33.81
CA LEU A 12 37.66 -35.98 33.50
C LEU A 12 38.47 -35.53 34.72
N GLY A 13 37.93 -35.67 35.94
CA GLY A 13 38.66 -35.37 37.18
C GLY A 13 39.75 -36.38 37.54
N LEU A 14 39.60 -37.64 37.13
CA LEU A 14 40.58 -38.70 37.41
C LEU A 14 41.72 -38.77 36.37
N ALA A 15 41.50 -38.26 35.16
CA ALA A 15 42.55 -38.18 34.13
C ALA A 15 43.58 -37.07 34.42
N GLY A 16 43.19 -35.99 35.10
CA GLY A 16 44.10 -34.89 35.47
C GLY A 16 45.09 -35.23 36.60
N TYR A 17 44.77 -36.22 37.45
CA TYR A 17 45.61 -36.59 38.60
C TYR A 17 46.84 -37.43 38.23
N TRP A 18 46.82 -38.07 37.04
CA TRP A 18 47.94 -38.87 36.54
C TRP A 18 48.95 -38.08 35.70
N LEU A 19 48.61 -36.87 35.26
CA LEU A 19 49.44 -36.10 34.35
C LEU A 19 50.31 -35.03 35.04
N PHE A 20 50.00 -34.60 36.27
CA PHE A 20 50.79 -33.61 37.01
C PHE A 20 50.73 -33.82 38.54
N PRO A 21 51.63 -34.62 39.14
CA PRO A 21 51.59 -34.94 40.57
C PRO A 21 51.97 -33.79 41.51
N ASP A 22 52.57 -32.69 41.02
CA ASP A 22 53.29 -31.73 41.87
C ASP A 22 52.62 -30.37 42.11
N GLN A 23 51.29 -30.23 41.95
CA GLN A 23 50.59 -29.00 42.36
C GLN A 23 49.39 -29.26 43.28
N ALA A 24 49.68 -29.72 44.49
CA ALA A 24 48.71 -29.87 45.58
C ALA A 24 48.32 -28.53 46.25
N LYS A 25 47.85 -27.54 45.48
CA LYS A 25 47.21 -26.32 46.03
C LYS A 25 45.84 -25.98 45.42
N GLY A 26 45.29 -26.78 44.51
CA GLY A 26 44.00 -26.51 43.85
C GLY A 26 42.75 -27.12 44.50
N ALA A 27 42.87 -27.98 45.51
CA ALA A 27 41.75 -28.83 45.94
C ALA A 27 40.70 -28.15 46.84
N ILE A 28 40.92 -26.91 47.31
CA ILE A 28 39.99 -26.23 48.23
C ILE A 28 39.06 -25.22 47.53
N VAL A 29 39.33 -24.84 46.27
CA VAL A 29 38.49 -23.88 45.51
C VAL A 29 37.38 -24.58 44.69
N GLY A 30 37.51 -25.88 44.41
CA GLY A 30 36.56 -26.62 43.56
C GLY A 30 35.20 -26.95 44.19
N ALA A 31 35.12 -27.06 45.53
CA ALA A 31 33.88 -27.46 46.21
C ALA A 31 32.86 -26.30 46.32
N GLY A 32 33.29 -25.04 46.29
CA GLY A 32 32.40 -23.87 46.39
C GLY A 32 31.67 -23.53 45.09
N VAL A 33 32.30 -23.78 43.93
CA VAL A 33 31.75 -23.39 42.61
C VAL A 33 30.73 -24.43 42.10
N GLY A 34 30.89 -25.71 42.45
CA GLY A 34 29.96 -26.77 42.04
C GLY A 34 28.55 -26.65 42.66
N ALA A 35 28.46 -26.20 43.92
CA ALA A 35 27.16 -26.02 44.59
C ALA A 35 26.36 -24.82 44.06
N ALA A 36 27.05 -23.73 43.67
CA ALA A 36 26.41 -22.55 43.08
C ALA A 36 25.87 -22.82 41.66
N GLY A 37 26.59 -23.62 40.86
CA GLY A 37 26.15 -24.03 39.51
C GLY A 37 24.94 -24.97 39.52
N ALA A 38 24.89 -25.93 40.45
CA ALA A 38 23.75 -26.83 40.58
C ALA A 38 22.49 -26.10 41.07
N ALA A 39 22.63 -25.15 42.01
CA ALA A 39 21.51 -24.34 42.50
C ALA A 39 20.97 -23.39 41.42
N SER A 40 21.84 -22.78 40.60
CA SER A 40 21.41 -21.89 39.51
C SER A 40 20.69 -22.67 38.40
N HIS A 41 21.16 -23.88 38.08
CA HIS A 41 20.53 -24.74 37.07
C HIS A 41 19.15 -25.24 37.52
N VAL A 42 19.00 -25.65 38.79
CA VAL A 42 17.69 -26.05 39.35
C VAL A 42 16.72 -24.86 39.40
N GLN A 43 17.22 -23.65 39.66
CA GLN A 43 16.39 -22.45 39.67
C GLN A 43 15.98 -22.00 38.25
N GLN A 44 16.85 -22.19 37.26
CA GLN A 44 16.56 -21.93 35.86
C GLN A 44 15.53 -22.93 35.31
N GLU A 45 15.62 -24.21 35.67
CA GLU A 45 14.64 -25.21 35.26
C GLU A 45 13.25 -24.96 35.89
N LYS A 46 13.19 -24.50 37.14
CA LYS A 46 11.93 -24.06 37.77
C LYS A 46 11.32 -22.86 37.06
N ARG A 47 12.13 -21.88 36.63
CA ARG A 47 11.67 -20.73 35.85
C ARG A 47 11.16 -21.15 34.46
N LEU A 48 11.86 -22.05 33.77
CA LEU A 48 11.43 -22.57 32.46
C LEU A 48 10.12 -23.35 32.55
N ARG A 49 9.92 -24.16 33.59
CA ARG A 49 8.65 -24.85 33.84
C ARG A 49 7.50 -23.88 34.16
N GLN A 50 7.77 -22.81 34.91
CA GLN A 50 6.78 -21.75 35.18
C GLN A 50 6.43 -20.93 33.92
N ILE A 51 7.39 -20.68 33.05
CA ILE A 51 7.15 -20.01 31.76
C ILE A 51 6.33 -20.93 30.86
N ALA A 52 6.68 -22.21 30.75
CA ALA A 52 5.92 -23.20 29.97
C ALA A 52 4.49 -23.36 30.48
N SER A 53 4.27 -23.39 31.81
CA SER A 53 2.92 -23.47 32.38
C SER A 53 2.10 -22.21 32.14
N LYS A 54 2.72 -21.02 32.23
CA LYS A 54 2.05 -19.74 31.92
C LYS A 54 1.71 -19.63 30.44
N GLN A 55 2.61 -20.10 29.55
CA GLN A 55 2.40 -20.08 28.11
C GLN A 55 1.28 -21.04 27.70
N SER A 56 1.23 -22.24 28.30
CA SER A 56 0.11 -23.18 28.11
C SER A 56 -1.22 -22.58 28.59
N GLN A 57 -1.26 -21.94 29.76
CA GLN A 57 -2.48 -21.27 30.26
C GLN A 57 -2.93 -20.09 29.38
N LEU A 58 -1.98 -19.33 28.83
CA LEU A 58 -2.28 -18.24 27.90
C LEU A 58 -2.83 -18.76 26.58
N SER A 59 -2.27 -19.85 26.03
CA SER A 59 -2.80 -20.50 24.83
C SER A 59 -4.20 -21.07 25.05
N SER A 60 -4.48 -21.68 26.21
CA SER A 60 -5.84 -22.14 26.55
C SER A 60 -6.84 -20.99 26.68
N ARG A 61 -6.42 -19.85 27.25
CA ARG A 61 -7.25 -18.64 27.32
C ARG A 61 -7.49 -18.01 25.95
N GLN A 62 -6.47 -17.95 25.10
CA GLN A 62 -6.64 -17.48 23.72
C GLN A 62 -7.59 -18.38 22.95
N HIS A 63 -7.50 -19.70 23.11
CA HIS A 63 -8.41 -20.63 22.45
C HIS A 63 -9.87 -20.45 22.91
N GLN A 64 -10.11 -20.25 24.21
CA GLN A 64 -11.45 -19.95 24.74
C GLN A 64 -11.98 -18.58 24.27
N ILE A 65 -11.12 -17.57 24.16
CA ILE A 65 -11.51 -16.26 23.63
C ILE A 65 -11.88 -16.40 22.14
N SER A 66 -11.08 -17.10 21.35
CA SER A 66 -11.37 -17.36 19.93
C SER A 66 -12.65 -18.16 19.73
N GLU A 67 -12.92 -19.19 20.54
CA GLU A 67 -14.20 -19.93 20.49
C GLU A 67 -15.39 -19.05 20.87
N SER A 68 -15.26 -18.21 21.91
CA SER A 68 -16.33 -17.28 22.30
C SER A 68 -16.60 -16.19 21.24
N GLN A 69 -15.55 -15.75 20.54
CA GLN A 69 -15.65 -14.78 19.45
C GLN A 69 -16.30 -15.43 18.22
N GLN A 70 -15.89 -16.65 17.86
CA GLN A 70 -16.47 -17.41 16.77
C GLN A 70 -17.95 -17.76 17.01
N ASP A 71 -18.34 -18.06 18.26
CA ASP A 71 -19.74 -18.25 18.64
C ASP A 71 -20.56 -16.94 18.63
N SER A 72 -19.91 -15.79 18.86
CA SER A 72 -20.55 -14.48 18.75
C SER A 72 -20.72 -14.05 17.29
N GLU A 73 -19.73 -14.34 16.44
CA GLU A 73 -19.76 -14.10 15.00
C GLU A 73 -20.77 -15.00 14.31
N ASN A 74 -20.84 -16.28 14.67
CA ASN A 74 -21.86 -17.20 14.14
C ASN A 74 -23.28 -16.73 14.51
N ARG A 75 -23.48 -16.23 15.73
CA ARG A 75 -24.79 -15.66 16.14
C ARG A 75 -25.12 -14.35 15.42
N ASN A 76 -24.13 -13.51 15.16
CA ASN A 76 -24.31 -12.29 14.39
C ASN A 76 -24.58 -12.59 12.91
N ASN A 77 -23.88 -13.56 12.32
CA ASN A 77 -24.10 -14.01 10.95
C ASN A 77 -25.51 -14.61 10.77
N GLN A 78 -25.98 -15.43 11.71
CA GLN A 78 -27.37 -15.92 11.70
C GLN A 78 -28.41 -14.79 11.80
N ARG A 79 -28.12 -13.73 12.58
CA ARG A 79 -28.97 -12.53 12.63
C ARG A 79 -28.96 -11.77 11.30
N PHE A 80 -27.81 -11.63 10.66
CA PHE A 80 -27.67 -11.00 9.34
C PHE A 80 -28.38 -11.78 8.23
N ASP A 81 -28.30 -13.11 8.25
CA ASP A 81 -29.02 -13.97 7.30
C ASP A 81 -30.54 -13.81 7.46
N THR A 82 -31.02 -13.80 8.71
CA THR A 82 -32.44 -13.58 9.03
C THR A 82 -32.91 -12.19 8.58
N LEU A 83 -32.10 -11.15 8.80
CA LEU A 83 -32.40 -9.78 8.35
C LEU A 83 -32.41 -9.68 6.81
N THR A 84 -31.49 -10.38 6.15
CA THR A 84 -31.41 -10.41 4.68
C THR A 84 -32.65 -11.09 4.10
N GLU A 85 -33.11 -12.19 4.70
CA GLU A 85 -34.34 -12.87 4.27
C GLU A 85 -35.59 -12.00 4.48
N ILE A 86 -35.66 -11.25 5.59
CA ILE A 86 -36.72 -10.26 5.85
C ILE A 86 -36.70 -9.16 4.78
N VAL A 87 -35.53 -8.62 4.43
CA VAL A 87 -35.39 -7.56 3.42
C VAL A 87 -35.80 -8.06 2.03
N ILE A 88 -35.38 -9.27 1.64
CA ILE A 88 -35.77 -9.89 0.37
C ILE A 88 -37.29 -10.09 0.31
N GLN A 89 -37.90 -10.58 1.39
CA GLN A 89 -39.35 -10.81 1.43
C GLN A 89 -40.15 -9.50 1.41
N THR A 90 -39.62 -8.46 2.04
CA THR A 90 -40.18 -7.11 1.98
C THR A 90 -40.09 -6.53 0.58
N GLY A 91 -38.94 -6.68 -0.09
CA GLY A 91 -38.75 -6.26 -1.49
C GLY A 91 -39.73 -6.93 -2.45
N LYS A 92 -39.92 -8.25 -2.34
CA LYS A 92 -40.92 -8.99 -3.14
C LYS A 92 -42.35 -8.51 -2.90
N THR A 93 -42.66 -8.12 -1.65
CA THR A 93 -43.99 -7.58 -1.31
C THR A 93 -44.19 -6.20 -1.92
N ILE A 94 -43.16 -5.33 -1.91
CA ILE A 94 -43.19 -4.01 -2.54
C ILE A 94 -43.31 -4.12 -4.06
N GLU A 95 -42.59 -5.04 -4.71
CA GLU A 95 -42.72 -5.29 -6.15
C GLU A 95 -44.11 -5.81 -6.52
N GLY A 96 -44.69 -6.70 -5.69
CA GLY A 96 -46.06 -7.16 -5.86
C GLY A 96 -47.09 -6.02 -5.75
N ILE A 97 -46.90 -5.10 -4.80
CA ILE A 97 -47.73 -3.90 -4.66
C ILE A 97 -47.56 -3.01 -5.88
N ALA A 98 -46.33 -2.71 -6.30
CA ALA A 98 -46.06 -1.86 -7.46
C ALA A 98 -46.66 -2.44 -8.76
N GLY A 99 -46.59 -3.77 -8.94
CA GLY A 99 -47.23 -4.46 -10.06
C GLY A 99 -48.76 -4.31 -10.05
N SER A 100 -49.38 -4.52 -8.89
CA SER A 100 -50.83 -4.37 -8.72
C SER A 100 -51.30 -2.93 -8.94
N THR A 101 -50.53 -1.93 -8.50
CA THR A 101 -50.83 -0.50 -8.72
C THR A 101 -50.72 -0.12 -10.20
N ARG A 102 -49.76 -0.70 -10.93
CA ARG A 102 -49.57 -0.48 -12.37
C ARG A 102 -50.72 -1.08 -13.18
N GLU A 103 -51.16 -2.28 -12.82
CA GLU A 103 -52.32 -2.93 -13.45
C GLU A 103 -53.63 -2.16 -13.19
N HIS A 104 -53.78 -1.54 -12.02
CA HIS A 104 -54.92 -0.67 -11.70
C HIS A 104 -54.86 0.66 -12.47
N SER A 105 -53.68 1.27 -12.63
CA SER A 105 -53.50 2.48 -13.44
C SER A 105 -53.84 2.23 -14.92
N ASP A 106 -53.50 1.04 -15.44
CA ASP A 106 -53.83 0.62 -16.80
C ASP A 106 -55.32 0.30 -16.99
N LYS A 107 -56.02 -0.14 -15.94
CA LYS A 107 -57.49 -0.31 -15.96
C LYS A 107 -58.23 1.04 -15.86
N ILE A 108 -57.74 1.98 -15.06
CA ILE A 108 -58.32 3.33 -14.93
C ILE A 108 -58.19 4.11 -16.25
N SER A 109 -57.03 4.04 -16.89
CA SER A 109 -56.80 4.68 -18.21
C SER A 109 -57.64 4.07 -19.35
N ARG A 110 -58.12 2.82 -19.19
CA ARG A 110 -59.07 2.18 -20.13
C ARG A 110 -60.54 2.56 -19.88
N LEU A 111 -60.87 3.15 -18.73
CA LEU A 111 -62.24 3.58 -18.36
C LEU A 111 -62.55 5.04 -18.77
N GLU A 112 -61.57 5.80 -19.27
CA GLU A 112 -61.76 7.19 -19.75
C GLU A 112 -62.30 7.30 -21.20
N LYS A 113 -63.20 6.40 -21.61
CA LYS A 113 -64.07 6.63 -22.78
C LYS A 113 -65.53 6.60 -22.35
N PRO A 114 -66.37 7.56 -22.78
CA PRO A 114 -67.67 7.76 -22.15
C PRO A 114 -68.71 6.83 -22.77
N THR A 115 -69.29 5.94 -21.97
CA THR A 115 -70.67 5.46 -22.15
C THR A 115 -71.24 4.89 -20.84
N HIS A 116 -72.57 4.99 -20.73
CA HIS A 116 -73.41 4.87 -19.54
C HIS A 116 -73.28 3.60 -18.65
N THR A 117 -73.60 3.81 -17.37
CA THR A 117 -73.64 2.90 -16.18
C THR A 117 -74.35 1.54 -16.38
N PRO A 118 -74.05 0.53 -15.52
CA PRO A 118 -74.83 0.36 -14.28
C PRO A 118 -73.99 0.14 -12.99
N ARG A 119 -74.65 0.37 -11.85
CA ARG A 119 -74.10 0.81 -10.55
C ARG A 119 -74.10 -0.30 -9.47
N LEU A 120 -73.75 -1.54 -9.79
CA LEU A 120 -73.69 -2.62 -8.78
C LEU A 120 -72.35 -3.33 -8.60
N GLU A 121 -71.44 -3.31 -9.58
CA GLU A 121 -70.14 -4.02 -9.47
C GLU A 121 -69.05 -3.21 -8.76
N SER A 122 -69.21 -1.88 -8.65
CA SER A 122 -68.22 -1.00 -8.01
C SER A 122 -68.18 -1.08 -6.48
N ARG A 123 -69.21 -1.66 -5.84
CA ARG A 123 -69.30 -1.76 -4.37
C ARG A 123 -68.66 -3.03 -3.80
N THR A 124 -68.60 -4.11 -4.57
CA THR A 124 -67.91 -5.35 -4.21
C THR A 124 -66.41 -5.21 -4.40
N GLN A 125 -65.97 -4.63 -5.52
CA GLN A 125 -64.55 -4.39 -5.80
C GLN A 125 -63.90 -3.46 -4.76
N ALA A 126 -64.55 -2.33 -4.44
CA ALA A 126 -64.05 -1.40 -3.43
C ALA A 126 -63.97 -2.01 -2.01
N ARG A 127 -64.77 -3.06 -1.73
CA ARG A 127 -64.78 -3.74 -0.43
C ARG A 127 -63.67 -4.78 -0.33
N GLU A 128 -63.35 -5.46 -1.43
CA GLU A 128 -62.18 -6.35 -1.54
C GLU A 128 -60.87 -5.55 -1.51
N ASP A 129 -60.81 -4.40 -2.18
CA ASP A 129 -59.64 -3.53 -2.17
C ASP A 129 -59.37 -2.97 -0.76
N SER A 130 -60.43 -2.60 -0.02
CA SER A 130 -60.31 -2.14 1.38
C SER A 130 -59.81 -3.25 2.33
N GLN A 131 -60.23 -4.50 2.12
CA GLN A 131 -59.74 -5.64 2.92
C GLN A 131 -58.28 -5.99 2.58
N THR A 132 -57.88 -5.82 1.32
CA THR A 132 -56.51 -6.07 0.87
C THR A 132 -55.54 -5.04 1.47
N TRP A 133 -55.95 -3.76 1.50
CA TRP A 133 -55.20 -2.70 2.16
C TRP A 133 -55.06 -2.90 3.68
N GLN A 134 -56.13 -3.33 4.36
CA GLN A 134 -56.07 -3.63 5.79
C GLN A 134 -55.12 -4.80 6.11
N ARG A 135 -55.09 -5.84 5.28
CA ARG A 135 -54.13 -6.96 5.44
C ARG A 135 -52.69 -6.53 5.21
N LEU A 136 -52.45 -5.60 4.29
CA LEU A 136 -51.10 -5.07 4.03
C LEU A 136 -50.61 -4.18 5.20
N GLN A 137 -51.48 -3.35 5.79
CA GLN A 137 -51.12 -2.58 6.98
C GLN A 137 -50.76 -3.45 8.18
N GLN A 138 -51.57 -4.48 8.50
CA GLN A 138 -51.24 -5.40 9.59
C GLN A 138 -49.90 -6.12 9.39
N ARG A 139 -49.56 -6.44 8.14
CA ARG A 139 -48.33 -7.14 7.80
C ARG A 139 -47.10 -6.24 7.90
N LEU A 140 -47.24 -4.94 7.58
CA LEU A 140 -46.21 -3.93 7.81
C LEU A 140 -45.97 -3.70 9.30
N GLU A 141 -47.03 -3.53 10.11
CA GLU A 141 -46.92 -3.38 11.56
C GLU A 141 -46.25 -4.59 12.23
N THR A 142 -46.54 -5.80 11.74
CA THR A 142 -45.90 -7.03 12.23
C THR A 142 -44.40 -7.06 11.91
N LEU A 143 -44.00 -6.63 10.71
CA LEU A 143 -42.60 -6.57 10.30
C LEU A 143 -41.83 -5.49 11.06
N GLU A 144 -42.43 -4.33 11.30
CA GLU A 144 -41.85 -3.27 12.14
C GLU A 144 -41.62 -3.76 13.57
N HIS A 145 -42.54 -4.55 14.12
CA HIS A 145 -42.37 -5.12 15.46
C HIS A 145 -41.26 -6.17 15.53
N GLN A 146 -41.08 -6.98 14.47
CA GLN A 146 -39.99 -7.96 14.34
C GLN A 146 -38.61 -7.29 14.23
N ILE A 147 -38.51 -6.19 13.49
CA ILE A 147 -37.27 -5.41 13.38
C ILE A 147 -36.91 -4.77 14.73
N ASN A 148 -37.89 -4.21 15.45
CA ASN A 148 -37.65 -3.60 16.75
C ASN A 148 -37.28 -4.60 17.87
N THR A 149 -37.73 -5.85 17.76
CA THR A 149 -37.38 -6.91 18.71
C THR A 149 -35.99 -7.51 18.46
N LEU A 150 -35.48 -7.44 17.23
CA LEU A 150 -34.13 -7.89 16.86
C LEU A 150 -33.03 -6.83 17.15
N GLY A 151 -33.42 -5.56 17.35
CA GLY A 151 -32.50 -4.44 17.60
C GLY A 151 -32.09 -4.21 19.06
N GLN A 152 -32.58 -4.98 20.03
CA GLN A 152 -32.19 -4.82 21.44
C GLN A 152 -31.05 -5.77 21.87
N PRO A 153 -29.98 -5.27 22.53
CA PRO A 153 -28.96 -6.13 23.11
C PRO A 153 -29.51 -6.90 24.34
N PRO A 154 -28.93 -8.04 24.73
CA PRO A 154 -29.44 -8.83 25.85
C PRO A 154 -29.34 -8.03 27.17
N ARG A 155 -30.44 -7.98 27.93
CA ARG A 155 -30.49 -7.41 29.27
C ARG A 155 -29.49 -8.14 30.18
N SER A 156 -28.40 -7.47 30.55
CA SER A 156 -27.56 -7.87 31.68
C SER A 156 -28.31 -7.57 32.97
N LEU A 157 -28.58 -8.60 33.77
CA LEU A 157 -29.03 -8.45 35.15
C LEU A 157 -27.92 -7.79 35.98
N GLY A 158 -28.26 -6.63 36.57
CA GLY A 158 -27.80 -6.16 37.87
C GLY A 158 -26.30 -5.93 38.09
N SER A 159 -25.89 -4.65 38.13
CA SER A 159 -25.17 -4.13 39.29
C SER A 159 -25.08 -2.60 39.22
N SER A 160 -25.54 -2.00 40.31
CA SER A 160 -25.52 -0.61 40.75
C SER A 160 -24.28 0.22 40.38
N ARG A 161 -24.55 1.45 39.95
CA ARG A 161 -23.69 2.64 40.07
C ARG A 161 -23.35 2.91 41.54
N PRO A 162 -22.20 3.53 41.86
CA PRO A 162 -22.26 4.98 42.06
C PRO A 162 -21.07 5.79 41.49
N ASP A 163 -21.43 6.99 41.06
CA ASP A 163 -20.77 8.30 41.19
C ASP A 163 -19.35 8.60 40.66
N SER A 164 -19.37 9.50 39.66
CA SER A 164 -18.65 10.79 39.59
C SER A 164 -17.19 10.85 40.04
N ILE A 165 -16.28 10.84 39.06
CA ILE A 165 -15.09 11.69 39.09
C ILE A 165 -14.95 12.36 37.71
N ALA A 166 -15.30 13.64 37.66
CA ALA A 166 -14.92 14.52 36.57
C ALA A 166 -13.40 14.67 36.57
N THR A 167 -12.74 14.17 35.53
CA THR A 167 -11.34 14.47 35.24
C THR A 167 -11.27 15.10 33.86
N LYS A 168 -10.93 16.39 33.84
CA LYS A 168 -10.57 17.16 32.63
C LYS A 168 -9.56 16.35 31.81
N LEU A 169 -9.90 16.03 30.57
CA LEU A 169 -8.90 15.65 29.58
C LEU A 169 -8.08 16.89 29.20
N PRO A 170 -6.75 16.77 29.07
CA PRO A 170 -5.93 17.79 28.42
C PRO A 170 -6.29 17.82 26.93
N GLN A 171 -6.46 19.03 26.38
CA GLN A 171 -6.56 19.26 24.94
C GLN A 171 -5.28 18.76 24.28
N SER A 172 -5.43 17.79 23.37
CA SER A 172 -4.37 17.32 22.50
C SER A 172 -4.32 18.21 21.25
N GLU A 173 -3.22 18.95 21.08
CA GLU A 173 -2.77 19.43 19.76
C GLU A 173 -2.36 18.21 18.91
N PRO A 174 -3.02 18.01 17.75
CA PRO A 174 -2.30 17.97 16.47
C PRO A 174 -3.07 18.59 15.28
N GLU A 175 -4.03 19.49 15.50
CA GLU A 175 -4.92 20.00 14.43
C GLU A 175 -4.29 21.13 13.56
N VAL A 176 -3.18 21.73 13.99
CA VAL A 176 -2.65 22.96 13.38
C VAL A 176 -1.79 22.72 12.13
N ALA A 177 -1.08 21.59 12.03
CA ALA A 177 -0.07 21.41 10.99
C ALA A 177 -0.59 20.85 9.65
N GLU A 178 -1.63 20.01 9.66
CA GLU A 178 -2.35 19.62 8.43
C GLU A 178 -3.11 20.82 7.85
N SER A 179 -3.67 21.66 8.73
CA SER A 179 -4.34 22.91 8.36
C SER A 179 -3.42 23.89 7.61
N GLU A 180 -2.15 24.06 8.01
CA GLU A 180 -1.22 24.98 7.33
C GLU A 180 -0.81 24.51 5.92
N ALA A 181 -0.61 23.20 5.74
CA ALA A 181 -0.23 22.61 4.46
C ALA A 181 -1.37 22.73 3.43
N GLU A 182 -2.59 22.48 3.86
CA GLU A 182 -3.78 22.69 3.03
C GLU A 182 -3.94 24.17 2.69
N GLN A 183 -3.82 25.06 3.69
CA GLN A 183 -4.02 26.50 3.52
C GLN A 183 -3.18 27.10 2.39
N LYS A 184 -1.92 26.66 2.22
CA LYS A 184 -1.04 27.10 1.12
C LYS A 184 -1.60 26.76 -0.27
N ILE A 185 -2.22 25.58 -0.43
CA ILE A 185 -2.87 25.18 -1.69
C ILE A 185 -4.14 26.02 -1.91
N PHE A 186 -4.96 26.20 -0.87
CA PHE A 186 -6.14 27.07 -0.95
C PHE A 186 -5.76 28.50 -1.35
N ASP A 187 -4.71 29.06 -0.75
CA ASP A 187 -4.19 30.39 -1.08
C ASP A 187 -3.70 30.47 -2.53
N TRP A 188 -3.06 29.41 -3.04
CA TRP A 188 -2.62 29.33 -4.43
C TRP A 188 -3.81 29.36 -5.41
N PHE A 189 -4.87 28.59 -5.17
CA PHE A 189 -6.07 28.61 -6.02
C PHE A 189 -6.80 29.95 -5.91
N LYS A 190 -6.93 30.48 -4.69
CA LYS A 190 -7.55 31.79 -4.43
C LYS A 190 -6.83 32.92 -5.15
N SER A 191 -5.50 32.90 -5.21
CA SER A 191 -4.71 33.88 -5.97
C SER A 191 -5.03 33.90 -7.48
N ARG A 192 -5.59 32.80 -7.99
CA ARG A 192 -6.07 32.63 -9.38
C ARG A 192 -7.57 32.81 -9.54
N LYS A 193 -8.27 33.28 -8.51
CA LYS A 193 -9.73 33.42 -8.48
C LYS A 193 -10.45 32.09 -8.73
N VAL A 194 -9.86 31.00 -8.25
CA VAL A 194 -10.45 29.66 -8.25
C VAL A 194 -10.73 29.25 -6.82
N THR A 195 -11.91 28.68 -6.59
CA THR A 195 -12.33 28.20 -5.28
C THR A 195 -12.37 26.68 -5.27
N ILE A 196 -11.90 26.03 -4.21
CA ILE A 196 -12.07 24.60 -3.98
C ILE A 196 -13.37 24.41 -3.18
N GLU A 197 -14.33 23.64 -3.71
CA GLU A 197 -15.58 23.28 -3.03
C GLU A 197 -15.44 22.05 -2.14
N SER A 198 -14.67 21.06 -2.59
CA SER A 198 -14.38 19.83 -1.86
C SER A 198 -13.16 19.15 -2.45
N TYR A 199 -12.54 18.24 -1.71
CA TYR A 199 -11.43 17.42 -2.15
C TYR A 199 -11.52 16.05 -1.47
N TYR A 200 -10.71 15.11 -1.91
CA TYR A 200 -10.65 13.78 -1.30
C TYR A 200 -9.87 13.83 0.01
N GLU A 201 -10.55 13.52 1.11
CA GLU A 201 -9.95 13.30 2.43
C GLU A 201 -9.56 11.83 2.59
N PRO A 202 -8.28 11.52 2.85
CA PRO A 202 -7.85 10.13 3.02
C PRO A 202 -8.46 9.45 4.25
N ASP A 203 -8.91 8.21 4.08
CA ASP A 203 -9.24 7.31 5.19
C ASP A 203 -8.04 6.39 5.46
N PRO A 204 -7.28 6.57 6.56
CA PRO A 204 -6.04 5.82 6.78
C PRO A 204 -6.18 4.29 6.80
N ILE A 205 -7.37 3.77 7.10
CA ILE A 205 -7.63 2.33 7.16
C ILE A 205 -8.00 1.83 5.77
N VAL A 206 -9.01 2.46 5.14
CA VAL A 206 -9.53 2.03 3.83
C VAL A 206 -8.52 2.28 2.73
N ASP A 207 -7.89 3.46 2.71
CA ASP A 207 -6.93 3.82 1.68
C ASP A 207 -5.75 2.88 1.69
N LYS A 208 -5.18 2.52 2.85
CA LYS A 208 -4.05 1.60 2.93
C LYS A 208 -4.29 0.29 2.15
N HIS A 209 -5.51 -0.24 2.17
CA HIS A 209 -5.88 -1.44 1.42
C HIS A 209 -6.05 -1.15 -0.08
N LEU A 210 -6.79 -0.09 -0.43
CA LEU A 210 -7.03 0.30 -1.81
C LEU A 210 -5.74 0.71 -2.54
N ASP A 211 -4.83 1.34 -1.82
CA ASP A 211 -3.55 1.81 -2.32
C ASP A 211 -2.63 0.65 -2.64
N GLY A 212 -2.55 -0.35 -1.75
CA GLY A 212 -1.82 -1.58 -2.02
C GLY A 212 -2.37 -2.36 -3.22
N LEU A 213 -3.69 -2.31 -3.44
CA LEU A 213 -4.34 -2.90 -4.60
C LEU A 213 -4.04 -2.12 -5.89
N SER A 214 -4.22 -0.79 -5.88
CA SER A 214 -3.92 0.10 -7.00
C SER A 214 -2.45 0.01 -7.42
N PHE A 215 -1.55 -0.01 -6.44
CA PHE A 215 -0.12 -0.11 -6.66
C PHE A 215 0.25 -1.44 -7.31
N TYR A 216 -0.29 -2.54 -6.79
CA TYR A 216 -0.07 -3.86 -7.37
C TYR A 216 -0.61 -3.96 -8.80
N LEU A 217 -1.79 -3.40 -9.08
CA LEU A 217 -2.34 -3.38 -10.42
C LEU A 217 -1.47 -2.56 -11.38
N GLY A 218 -1.02 -1.37 -10.98
CA GLY A 218 -0.22 -0.49 -11.82
C GLY A 218 1.15 -1.07 -12.19
N GLU A 219 1.84 -1.68 -11.23
CA GLU A 219 3.15 -2.33 -11.48
C GLU A 219 3.04 -3.51 -12.44
N HIS A 220 1.94 -4.26 -12.37
CA HIS A 220 1.75 -5.50 -13.14
C HIS A 220 0.73 -5.32 -14.27
N TYR A 221 0.45 -4.09 -14.68
CA TYR A 221 -0.69 -3.80 -15.55
C TYR A 221 -0.58 -4.46 -16.93
N SER A 222 0.63 -4.54 -17.51
CA SER A 222 0.89 -5.22 -18.79
C SER A 222 0.39 -6.67 -18.80
N LEU A 223 0.60 -7.40 -17.70
CA LEU A 223 0.14 -8.77 -17.49
C LEU A 223 -1.33 -8.83 -17.07
N LEU A 224 -1.76 -7.95 -16.18
CA LEU A 224 -3.10 -7.96 -15.58
C LEU A 224 -4.18 -7.35 -16.47
N ARG A 225 -3.82 -6.64 -17.55
CA ARG A 225 -4.73 -5.87 -18.41
C ARG A 225 -5.96 -6.67 -18.84
N GLU A 226 -5.78 -7.90 -19.31
CA GLU A 226 -6.88 -8.74 -19.80
C GLU A 226 -7.86 -9.09 -18.68
N LEU A 227 -7.35 -9.51 -17.53
CA LEU A 227 -8.17 -9.82 -16.35
C LEU A 227 -8.93 -8.56 -15.87
N HIS A 228 -8.22 -7.44 -15.79
CA HIS A 228 -8.79 -6.16 -15.37
C HIS A 228 -9.92 -5.71 -16.30
N GLN A 229 -9.73 -5.82 -17.62
CA GLN A 229 -10.76 -5.49 -18.61
C GLN A 229 -11.98 -6.42 -18.52
N LEU A 230 -11.76 -7.72 -18.31
CA LEU A 230 -12.86 -8.67 -18.11
C LEU A 230 -13.70 -8.30 -16.89
N LEU A 231 -13.06 -7.98 -15.76
CA LEU A 231 -13.74 -7.54 -14.54
C LEU A 231 -14.52 -6.23 -14.78
N ARG A 232 -13.88 -5.23 -15.40
CA ARG A 232 -14.49 -3.94 -15.72
C ARG A 232 -15.74 -4.07 -16.58
N GLN A 233 -15.71 -4.92 -17.61
CA GLN A 233 -16.80 -5.07 -18.58
C GLN A 233 -17.98 -5.92 -18.06
N ASN A 234 -17.80 -6.63 -16.96
CA ASN A 234 -18.76 -7.63 -16.47
C ASN A 234 -19.16 -7.42 -15.00
N PRO A 235 -19.62 -6.22 -14.60
CA PRO A 235 -20.07 -5.98 -13.24
C PRO A 235 -21.22 -6.94 -12.88
N GLY A 236 -21.14 -7.55 -11.70
CA GLY A 236 -22.13 -8.50 -11.20
C GLY A 236 -22.18 -9.85 -11.93
N ARG A 237 -21.28 -10.10 -12.90
CA ARG A 237 -21.29 -11.31 -13.73
C ARG A 237 -20.04 -12.15 -13.52
N ASN A 238 -20.18 -13.46 -13.76
CA ASN A 238 -19.03 -14.36 -13.74
C ASN A 238 -18.15 -14.15 -14.98
N ILE A 239 -16.86 -13.99 -14.74
CA ILE A 239 -15.81 -13.96 -15.77
C ILE A 239 -14.94 -15.21 -15.68
N ARG A 240 -14.25 -15.50 -16.78
CA ARG A 240 -13.26 -16.58 -16.84
C ARG A 240 -12.01 -16.09 -17.56
N LEU A 241 -10.85 -16.43 -17.01
CA LEU A 241 -9.56 -16.22 -17.66
C LEU A 241 -8.81 -17.55 -17.71
N ASP A 242 -8.37 -17.95 -18.89
CA ASP A 242 -7.53 -19.13 -19.09
C ASP A 242 -6.10 -18.84 -18.64
N LEU A 243 -5.53 -19.72 -17.80
CA LEU A 243 -4.17 -19.59 -17.30
C LEU A 243 -3.13 -20.37 -18.11
N GLU A 244 -3.51 -21.17 -19.11
CA GLU A 244 -2.58 -22.02 -19.87
C GLU A 244 -1.51 -21.23 -20.64
N LYS A 245 -1.83 -20.01 -21.06
CA LYS A 245 -0.92 -19.13 -21.81
C LYS A 245 0.11 -18.42 -20.95
N TYR A 246 0.03 -18.55 -19.62
CA TYR A 246 0.88 -17.85 -18.67
C TYR A 246 1.85 -18.82 -18.01
N GLN A 247 3.06 -18.34 -17.74
CA GLN A 247 4.04 -19.05 -16.92
C GLN A 247 3.63 -19.03 -15.45
N ASP A 248 4.17 -19.95 -14.64
CA ASP A 248 3.74 -20.10 -13.24
C ASP A 248 3.90 -18.82 -12.40
N ARG A 249 4.92 -18.02 -12.71
CA ARG A 249 5.10 -16.70 -12.10
C ARG A 249 3.98 -15.72 -12.47
N GLU A 250 3.64 -15.62 -13.74
CA GLU A 250 2.55 -14.77 -14.24
C GLU A 250 1.19 -15.24 -13.68
N LYS A 251 0.99 -16.56 -13.56
CA LYS A 251 -0.19 -17.11 -12.87
C LYS A 251 -0.25 -16.65 -11.43
N ASN A 252 0.86 -16.69 -10.67
CA ASN A 252 0.88 -16.19 -9.30
C ASN A 252 0.48 -14.71 -9.27
N ILE A 253 0.99 -13.89 -10.21
CA ILE A 253 0.64 -12.47 -10.30
C ILE A 253 -0.88 -12.27 -10.44
N HIS A 254 -1.54 -13.03 -11.31
CA HIS A 254 -3.00 -13.00 -11.46
C HIS A 254 -3.73 -13.46 -10.19
N LEU A 255 -3.25 -14.53 -9.53
CA LEU A 255 -3.89 -15.06 -8.32
C LEU A 255 -3.78 -14.09 -7.15
N GLN A 256 -2.64 -13.42 -6.98
CA GLN A 256 -2.48 -12.37 -5.97
C GLN A 256 -3.38 -11.17 -6.26
N TYR A 257 -3.55 -10.79 -7.53
CA TYR A 257 -4.49 -9.73 -7.88
C TYR A 257 -5.92 -10.09 -7.46
N ILE A 258 -6.36 -11.33 -7.74
CA ILE A 258 -7.66 -11.83 -7.29
C ILE A 258 -7.77 -11.85 -5.77
N LYS A 259 -6.72 -12.29 -5.06
CA LYS A 259 -6.69 -12.30 -3.58
C LYS A 259 -6.85 -10.88 -3.03
N LYS A 260 -6.10 -9.91 -3.54
CA LYS A 260 -6.19 -8.51 -3.12
C LYS A 260 -7.58 -7.92 -3.39
N LEU A 261 -8.18 -8.23 -4.54
CA LEU A 261 -9.54 -7.81 -4.86
C LEU A 261 -10.59 -8.43 -3.91
N LEU A 262 -10.42 -9.69 -3.50
CA LEU A 262 -11.27 -10.32 -2.48
C LEU A 262 -11.10 -9.65 -1.12
N THR A 263 -9.86 -9.36 -0.71
CA THR A 263 -9.57 -8.65 0.55
C THR A 263 -10.22 -7.26 0.60
N CYS A 264 -10.34 -6.60 -0.55
CA CYS A 264 -11.01 -5.29 -0.66
C CYS A 264 -12.53 -5.39 -0.84
N ASP A 265 -13.13 -6.58 -0.75
CA ASP A 265 -14.57 -6.83 -1.00
C ASP A 265 -15.03 -6.36 -2.39
N PHE A 266 -14.17 -6.49 -3.41
CA PHE A 266 -14.51 -6.11 -4.79
C PHE A 266 -15.07 -7.27 -5.61
N LEU A 267 -14.84 -8.50 -5.15
CA LEU A 267 -15.32 -9.71 -5.80
C LEU A 267 -16.25 -10.49 -4.88
N SER A 268 -17.39 -10.91 -5.41
CA SER A 268 -18.25 -11.92 -4.76
C SER A 268 -17.67 -13.33 -4.83
N LYS A 269 -16.75 -13.55 -5.79
CA LYS A 269 -16.05 -14.80 -6.02
C LYS A 269 -14.73 -14.52 -6.73
N GLY A 270 -13.69 -15.24 -6.34
CA GLY A 270 -12.42 -15.27 -7.06
C GLY A 270 -11.64 -16.53 -6.68
N ARG A 271 -11.43 -17.43 -7.63
CA ARG A 271 -10.67 -18.66 -7.36
C ARG A 271 -10.00 -19.23 -8.59
N LYS A 272 -8.88 -19.93 -8.37
CA LYS A 272 -8.33 -20.86 -9.36
C LYS A 272 -9.21 -22.09 -9.42
N THR A 273 -9.61 -22.48 -10.62
CA THR A 273 -10.34 -23.73 -10.90
C THR A 273 -9.50 -24.57 -11.85
N ILE A 274 -9.41 -25.86 -11.57
CA ILE A 274 -8.78 -26.85 -12.45
C ILE A 274 -9.89 -27.61 -13.15
N TYR A 275 -9.82 -27.67 -14.47
CA TYR A 275 -10.77 -28.40 -15.31
C TYR A 275 -10.04 -29.51 -16.05
N LYS A 276 -10.59 -30.72 -16.03
CA LYS A 276 -10.05 -31.86 -16.79
C LYS A 276 -11.06 -32.29 -17.85
N ASN A 277 -10.66 -32.27 -19.11
CA ASN A 277 -11.46 -32.78 -20.23
C ASN A 277 -10.56 -33.53 -21.22
N ASN A 278 -10.95 -34.77 -21.56
CA ASN A 278 -10.22 -35.65 -22.49
C ASN A 278 -8.70 -35.65 -22.26
N ASP A 279 -8.28 -35.93 -21.03
CA ASP A 279 -6.89 -35.94 -20.54
C ASP A 279 -6.11 -34.61 -20.56
N LYS A 280 -6.70 -33.51 -21.04
CA LYS A 280 -6.13 -32.16 -20.88
C LYS A 280 -6.55 -31.55 -19.54
N ILE A 281 -5.56 -31.06 -18.79
CA ILE A 281 -5.76 -30.28 -17.56
C ILE A 281 -5.60 -28.81 -17.91
N THR A 282 -6.65 -28.03 -17.69
CA THR A 282 -6.68 -26.58 -17.91
C THR A 282 -6.87 -25.89 -16.57
N GLU A 283 -5.97 -24.96 -16.25
CA GLU A 283 -6.11 -24.06 -15.11
C GLU A 283 -6.80 -22.77 -15.57
N ARG A 284 -7.74 -22.26 -14.78
CA ARG A 284 -8.41 -21.00 -15.07
C ARG A 284 -8.75 -20.21 -13.80
N ILE A 285 -8.96 -18.91 -13.95
CA ILE A 285 -9.58 -18.07 -12.92
C ILE A 285 -11.08 -17.97 -13.19
N ASP A 286 -11.89 -18.26 -12.18
CA ASP A 286 -13.31 -17.94 -12.16
C ASP A 286 -13.54 -16.83 -11.11
N ALA A 287 -13.99 -15.65 -11.55
CA ALA A 287 -14.23 -14.51 -10.66
C ALA A 287 -15.55 -13.79 -10.99
N ALA A 288 -16.07 -12.98 -10.06
CA ALA A 288 -17.26 -12.18 -10.28
C ALA A 288 -17.19 -10.87 -9.47
N PRO A 289 -16.99 -9.71 -10.13
CA PRO A 289 -16.93 -8.42 -9.44
C PRO A 289 -18.32 -8.01 -8.94
N TYR A 290 -18.36 -7.35 -7.79
CA TYR A 290 -19.61 -6.77 -7.31
C TYR A 290 -20.08 -5.64 -8.20
N ASP A 291 -21.40 -5.52 -8.32
CA ASP A 291 -22.02 -4.42 -9.02
C ASP A 291 -22.29 -3.23 -8.09
N ARG A 292 -21.22 -2.60 -7.59
CA ARG A 292 -21.30 -1.46 -6.66
C ARG A 292 -20.61 -0.22 -7.25
N PRO A 293 -21.10 1.00 -7.00
CA PRO A 293 -20.54 2.21 -7.58
C PRO A 293 -19.02 2.40 -7.33
N HIS A 294 -18.52 2.15 -6.12
CA HIS A 294 -17.08 2.29 -5.83
C HIS A 294 -16.24 1.21 -6.54
N VAL A 295 -16.75 -0.02 -6.68
CA VAL A 295 -16.05 -1.09 -7.42
C VAL A 295 -15.96 -0.74 -8.91
N ARG A 296 -17.05 -0.23 -9.49
CA ARG A 296 -17.05 0.24 -10.89
C ARG A 296 -16.05 1.38 -11.09
N ARG A 297 -16.10 2.42 -10.24
CA ARG A 297 -15.18 3.57 -10.33
C ARG A 297 -13.72 3.16 -10.19
N PHE A 298 -13.43 2.23 -9.27
CA PHE A 298 -12.11 1.61 -9.20
C PHE A 298 -11.71 1.02 -10.55
N PHE A 299 -12.46 0.07 -11.10
CA PHE A 299 -12.13 -0.55 -12.39
C PHE A 299 -12.16 0.42 -13.59
N ASP A 300 -12.90 1.52 -13.49
CA ASP A 300 -12.99 2.52 -14.55
C ASP A 300 -11.79 3.46 -14.60
N GLY A 301 -11.09 3.69 -13.49
CA GLY A 301 -9.89 4.52 -13.50
C GLY A 301 -9.35 5.01 -12.17
N GLU A 302 -10.12 5.01 -11.07
CA GLU A 302 -9.65 5.57 -9.78
C GLU A 302 -8.37 4.87 -9.28
N TRP A 303 -8.17 3.59 -9.64
CA TRP A 303 -6.93 2.88 -9.32
C TRP A 303 -5.70 3.54 -9.94
N PHE A 304 -5.84 4.12 -11.13
CA PHE A 304 -4.75 4.69 -11.89
C PHE A 304 -4.33 6.04 -11.30
N GLU A 305 -5.30 6.89 -10.94
CA GLU A 305 -5.04 8.13 -10.20
C GLU A 305 -4.28 7.84 -8.90
N LYS A 306 -4.73 6.83 -8.13
CA LYS A 306 -4.04 6.36 -6.92
C LYS A 306 -2.62 5.90 -7.21
N PHE A 307 -2.43 5.08 -8.24
CA PHE A 307 -1.11 4.58 -8.63
C PHE A 307 -0.15 5.72 -8.98
N ILE A 308 -0.58 6.67 -9.82
CA ILE A 308 0.22 7.83 -10.21
C ILE A 308 0.55 8.69 -9.00
N PHE A 309 -0.44 8.99 -8.14
CA PHE A 309 -0.21 9.71 -6.89
C PHE A 309 0.91 9.07 -6.04
N TYR A 310 0.87 7.75 -5.83
CA TYR A 310 1.88 7.07 -5.01
C TYR A 310 3.27 7.13 -5.60
N LYS A 311 3.39 6.99 -6.91
CA LYS A 311 4.67 7.09 -7.61
C LYS A 311 5.27 8.50 -7.48
N ILE A 312 4.45 9.55 -7.60
CA ILE A 312 4.90 10.94 -7.42
C ILE A 312 5.32 11.18 -5.96
N ALA A 313 4.48 10.77 -5.02
CA ALA A 313 4.76 10.93 -3.59
C ALA A 313 6.03 10.19 -3.18
N ASP A 314 6.24 8.96 -3.66
CA ASP A 314 7.45 8.16 -3.40
C ASP A 314 8.70 8.83 -3.98
N LEU A 315 8.62 9.37 -5.22
CA LEU A 315 9.70 10.13 -5.84
C LEU A 315 10.07 11.38 -5.04
N PHE A 316 9.11 12.26 -4.72
CA PHE A 316 9.42 13.49 -4.00
C PHE A 316 9.96 13.22 -2.60
N LYS A 317 9.41 12.19 -1.95
CA LYS A 317 9.90 11.72 -0.66
C LYS A 317 11.33 11.19 -0.74
N SER A 318 11.65 10.35 -1.74
CA SER A 318 12.99 9.76 -1.88
C SER A 318 14.06 10.79 -2.23
N GLU A 319 13.68 11.84 -2.94
CA GLU A 319 14.56 12.97 -3.29
C GLU A 319 14.59 14.08 -2.22
N GLY A 320 13.80 13.94 -1.15
CA GLY A 320 13.69 14.94 -0.08
C GLY A 320 13.13 16.29 -0.55
N ILE A 321 12.27 16.27 -1.58
CA ILE A 321 11.61 17.44 -2.13
C ILE A 321 10.41 17.79 -1.25
N GLU A 322 10.28 19.05 -0.83
CA GLU A 322 9.11 19.50 -0.08
C GLU A 322 7.91 19.63 -1.02
N TYR A 323 6.80 18.98 -0.65
CA TYR A 323 5.56 19.09 -1.41
C TYR A 323 4.34 19.07 -0.50
N GLN A 324 3.27 19.68 -1.00
CA GLN A 324 1.90 19.54 -0.50
C GLN A 324 1.03 19.04 -1.65
N TYR A 325 -0.11 18.43 -1.35
CA TYR A 325 -1.02 17.94 -2.39
C TYR A 325 -2.48 17.97 -1.96
N ILE A 326 -3.37 17.98 -2.94
CA ILE A 326 -4.78 17.64 -2.80
C ILE A 326 -5.16 16.66 -3.92
N ARG A 327 -6.06 15.71 -3.60
CA ARG A 327 -6.57 14.72 -4.56
C ARG A 327 -8.03 15.01 -4.87
N ASN A 328 -8.41 14.81 -6.13
CA ASN A 328 -9.75 14.93 -6.67
C ASN A 328 -10.45 16.26 -6.27
N PRO A 329 -9.78 17.44 -6.31
CA PRO A 329 -10.44 18.67 -5.92
C PRO A 329 -11.52 19.06 -6.93
N LYS A 330 -12.71 19.36 -6.40
CA LYS A 330 -13.79 20.02 -7.13
C LYS A 330 -13.60 21.52 -7.02
N ILE A 331 -13.34 22.16 -8.15
CA ILE A 331 -13.04 23.58 -8.24
C ILE A 331 -14.14 24.35 -8.96
N VAL A 332 -14.22 25.64 -8.65
CA VAL A 332 -15.09 26.60 -9.32
C VAL A 332 -14.24 27.75 -9.85
N TYR A 333 -14.30 27.96 -11.15
CA TYR A 333 -13.62 29.07 -11.81
C TYR A 333 -14.36 30.39 -11.59
N SER A 334 -13.71 31.51 -11.93
CA SER A 334 -14.27 32.85 -11.71
C SER A 334 -15.57 33.14 -12.48
N ASP A 335 -15.86 32.37 -13.53
CA ASP A 335 -17.10 32.42 -14.32
C ASP A 335 -18.22 31.52 -13.77
N GLY A 336 -17.96 30.80 -12.67
CA GLY A 336 -18.90 29.88 -12.03
C GLY A 336 -18.89 28.46 -12.59
N GLU A 337 -18.07 28.18 -13.61
CA GLU A 337 -17.93 26.82 -14.14
C GLU A 337 -17.26 25.89 -13.13
N LYS A 338 -17.82 24.69 -12.98
CA LYS A 338 -17.30 23.66 -12.08
C LYS A 338 -16.44 22.67 -12.84
N ALA A 339 -15.35 22.26 -12.23
CA ALA A 339 -14.49 21.19 -12.74
C ALA A 339 -13.98 20.31 -11.61
N GLU A 340 -13.56 19.11 -11.96
CA GLU A 340 -12.81 18.19 -11.09
C GLU A 340 -11.43 18.03 -11.70
N LEU A 341 -10.40 18.06 -10.86
CA LEU A 341 -9.02 17.76 -11.26
C LEU A 341 -8.61 16.47 -10.59
N ASP A 342 -7.75 15.65 -11.19
CA ASP A 342 -7.34 14.41 -10.56
C ASP A 342 -6.36 14.65 -9.40
N LEU A 343 -5.19 15.26 -9.67
CA LEU A 343 -4.16 15.49 -8.67
C LEU A 343 -3.53 16.88 -8.82
N PHE A 344 -3.37 17.56 -7.70
CA PHE A 344 -2.67 18.85 -7.66
C PHE A 344 -1.64 18.87 -6.55
N PHE A 345 -0.43 19.32 -6.88
CA PHE A 345 0.69 19.44 -5.96
C PHE A 345 1.22 20.87 -5.92
N LEU A 346 1.69 21.28 -4.75
CA LEU A 346 2.60 22.42 -4.58
C LEU A 346 3.98 21.87 -4.21
N VAL A 347 4.90 21.82 -5.17
CA VAL A 347 6.25 21.26 -5.04
C VAL A 347 7.25 22.41 -4.93
N ASN A 348 7.89 22.61 -3.78
CA ASN A 348 8.72 23.80 -3.52
C ASN A 348 8.01 25.12 -3.94
N GLN A 349 6.73 25.25 -3.58
CA GLN A 349 5.83 26.37 -3.94
C GLN A 349 5.52 26.51 -5.45
N LYS A 350 5.98 25.60 -6.29
CA LYS A 350 5.62 25.54 -7.72
C LYS A 350 4.45 24.57 -7.92
N PRO A 351 3.45 24.94 -8.72
CA PRO A 351 2.32 24.05 -8.99
C PRO A 351 2.75 22.88 -9.88
N LEU A 352 2.12 21.74 -9.66
CA LEU A 352 2.12 20.61 -10.57
C LEU A 352 0.70 20.08 -10.65
N LEU A 353 0.12 20.14 -11.84
CA LEU A 353 -1.17 19.56 -12.17
C LEU A 353 -0.95 18.23 -12.89
N VAL A 354 -1.59 17.17 -12.42
CA VAL A 354 -1.50 15.84 -13.01
C VAL A 354 -2.91 15.34 -13.28
N GLU A 355 -3.14 14.92 -14.52
CA GLU A 355 -4.40 14.33 -14.97
C GLU A 355 -4.11 12.93 -15.51
N CYS A 356 -4.94 11.97 -15.13
CA CYS A 356 -4.75 10.55 -15.35
C CYS A 356 -5.85 10.01 -16.28
N LYS A 357 -5.46 9.28 -17.33
CA LYS A 357 -6.41 8.66 -18.24
C LYS A 357 -6.16 7.17 -18.42
N SER A 358 -7.03 6.36 -17.85
CA SER A 358 -6.99 4.88 -17.90
C SER A 358 -7.61 4.26 -19.17
N GLY A 359 -8.12 5.06 -20.11
CA GLY A 359 -8.93 4.61 -21.25
C GLY A 359 -8.43 5.10 -22.62
N ARG A 360 -8.75 4.34 -23.68
CA ARG A 360 -8.25 4.59 -25.05
C ARG A 360 -8.77 5.86 -25.70
N ASN A 361 -9.96 6.33 -25.32
CA ASN A 361 -10.50 7.60 -25.84
C ASN A 361 -10.11 8.75 -24.92
N TYR A 362 -8.89 9.24 -25.09
CA TYR A 362 -8.32 10.31 -24.29
C TYR A 362 -8.37 11.69 -24.98
N THR A 363 -8.85 11.77 -26.23
CA THR A 363 -8.92 13.01 -27.03
C THR A 363 -9.76 14.10 -26.39
N GLU A 364 -10.93 13.76 -25.83
CA GLU A 364 -11.74 14.73 -25.08
C GLU A 364 -11.08 15.13 -23.76
N GLY A 365 -10.32 14.21 -23.15
CA GLY A 365 -9.63 14.47 -21.88
C GLY A 365 -8.49 15.47 -22.06
N ILE A 366 -7.69 15.33 -23.12
CA ILE A 366 -6.55 16.22 -23.35
C ILE A 366 -6.99 17.66 -23.68
N GLU A 367 -8.13 17.84 -24.36
CA GLU A 367 -8.68 19.17 -24.62
C GLU A 367 -9.13 19.87 -23.34
N ARG A 368 -9.87 19.16 -22.48
CA ARG A 368 -10.28 19.67 -21.16
C ARG A 368 -9.06 19.99 -20.30
N PHE A 369 -8.07 19.09 -20.28
CA PHE A 369 -6.84 19.30 -19.53
C PHE A 369 -6.03 20.51 -20.03
N PHE A 370 -5.98 20.71 -21.35
CA PHE A 370 -5.37 21.90 -21.94
C PHE A 370 -6.05 23.18 -21.44
N GLU A 371 -7.39 23.19 -21.37
CA GLU A 371 -8.13 24.35 -20.88
C GLU A 371 -7.94 24.56 -19.37
N HIS A 372 -7.92 23.50 -18.55
CA HIS A 372 -7.57 23.60 -17.13
C HIS A 372 -6.20 24.24 -16.93
N ARG A 373 -5.19 23.79 -17.68
CA ARG A 373 -3.85 24.38 -17.65
C ARG A 373 -3.88 25.87 -17.97
N ARG A 374 -4.60 26.27 -19.03
CA ARG A 374 -4.71 27.68 -19.45
C ARG A 374 -5.39 28.54 -18.38
N ARG A 375 -6.52 28.09 -17.86
CA ARG A 375 -7.29 28.83 -16.84
C ARG A 375 -6.54 28.95 -15.53
N LEU A 376 -5.77 27.94 -15.15
CA LEU A 376 -4.88 27.97 -13.99
C LEU A 376 -3.55 28.69 -14.25
N SER A 377 -3.33 29.19 -15.47
CA SER A 377 -2.11 29.89 -15.89
C SER A 377 -0.83 29.09 -15.62
N LEU A 378 -0.89 27.77 -15.87
CA LEU A 378 0.24 26.86 -15.69
C LEU A 378 1.10 26.81 -16.96
N SER A 379 2.42 26.64 -16.79
CA SER A 379 3.31 26.40 -17.91
C SER A 379 3.20 24.95 -18.40
N PRO A 380 3.59 24.62 -19.65
CA PRO A 380 3.51 23.25 -20.19
C PRO A 380 4.18 22.18 -19.32
N LYS A 381 5.27 22.54 -18.63
CA LYS A 381 6.05 21.63 -17.79
C LYS A 381 5.42 21.38 -16.42
N ASP A 382 4.57 22.29 -15.97
CA ASP A 382 3.88 22.25 -14.67
C ASP A 382 2.53 21.49 -14.77
N ALA A 383 2.21 20.93 -15.93
CA ALA A 383 0.99 20.19 -16.18
C ALA A 383 1.27 18.94 -17.03
N ILE A 384 0.98 17.76 -16.49
CA ILE A 384 1.23 16.47 -17.12
C ILE A 384 -0.06 15.66 -17.27
N PHE A 385 -0.28 15.16 -18.48
CA PHE A 385 -1.40 14.30 -18.84
C PHE A 385 -0.87 12.87 -18.98
N VAL A 386 -1.10 12.04 -17.97
CA VAL A 386 -0.62 10.66 -17.92
C VAL A 386 -1.67 9.74 -18.52
N VAL A 387 -1.34 9.04 -19.60
CA VAL A 387 -2.27 8.17 -20.32
C VAL A 387 -1.79 6.73 -20.21
N LEU A 388 -2.65 5.87 -19.68
CA LEU A 388 -2.38 4.45 -19.58
C LEU A 388 -2.27 3.81 -20.97
N ASP A 389 -1.16 3.11 -21.22
CA ASP A 389 -0.85 2.41 -22.47
C ASP A 389 -0.71 3.28 -23.72
N ILE A 390 -0.46 4.58 -23.57
CA ILE A 390 -0.01 5.38 -24.71
C ILE A 390 1.43 4.98 -25.05
N ASN A 391 1.76 4.91 -26.34
CA ASN A 391 3.15 4.68 -26.76
C ASN A 391 3.89 6.02 -26.90
N ASP A 392 5.22 5.96 -26.85
CA ASP A 392 6.10 7.14 -26.88
C ASP A 392 5.88 8.05 -28.09
N GLN A 393 5.67 7.48 -29.27
CA GLN A 393 5.46 8.26 -30.50
C GLN A 393 4.16 9.05 -30.43
N GLU A 394 3.11 8.41 -29.93
CA GLU A 394 1.81 9.03 -29.74
C GLU A 394 1.85 10.08 -28.63
N ALA A 395 2.48 9.78 -27.48
CA ALA A 395 2.68 10.73 -26.40
C ALA A 395 3.45 11.98 -26.86
N HIS A 396 4.54 11.79 -27.63
CA HIS A 396 5.32 12.87 -28.20
C HIS A 396 4.52 13.73 -29.18
N LEU A 397 3.78 13.10 -30.11
CA LEU A 397 2.92 13.81 -31.06
C LEU A 397 1.85 14.65 -30.34
N ARG A 398 1.22 14.10 -29.29
CA ARG A 398 0.23 14.83 -28.49
C ARG A 398 0.88 15.98 -27.72
N THR A 399 2.07 15.76 -27.16
CA THR A 399 2.85 16.77 -26.46
C THR A 399 3.09 18.01 -27.33
N ILE A 400 3.53 17.79 -28.59
CA ILE A 400 3.75 18.87 -29.56
C ILE A 400 2.43 19.58 -29.91
N ASN A 401 1.40 18.81 -30.28
CA ASN A 401 0.16 19.36 -30.82
C ASN A 401 -0.61 20.18 -29.78
N TRP A 402 -0.66 19.70 -28.54
CA TRP A 402 -1.40 20.34 -27.46
C TRP A 402 -0.55 21.29 -26.63
N LYS A 403 0.77 21.32 -26.86
CA LYS A 403 1.73 22.07 -26.04
C LYS A 403 1.59 21.74 -24.56
N LEU A 404 1.35 20.46 -24.24
CA LEU A 404 1.20 19.88 -22.91
C LEU A 404 2.25 18.80 -22.72
N THR A 405 2.60 18.46 -21.48
CA THR A 405 3.37 17.24 -21.26
C THR A 405 2.41 16.05 -21.31
N VAL A 406 2.66 15.08 -22.19
CA VAL A 406 1.92 13.81 -22.26
C VAL A 406 2.91 12.67 -22.07
N ALA A 407 2.59 11.74 -21.17
CA ALA A 407 3.46 10.60 -20.86
C ALA A 407 2.62 9.34 -20.58
N ASP A 408 3.26 8.17 -20.65
CA ASP A 408 2.67 6.92 -20.21
C ASP A 408 2.86 6.69 -18.70
N GLN A 409 2.35 5.57 -18.20
CA GLN A 409 2.46 5.18 -16.79
C GLN A 409 3.88 4.86 -16.31
N ASN A 410 4.88 4.80 -17.20
CA ASN A 410 6.26 4.42 -16.87
C ASN A 410 7.21 5.62 -16.95
N GLN A 411 6.98 6.54 -17.88
CA GLN A 411 7.90 7.63 -18.24
C GLN A 411 7.56 8.97 -17.57
N PHE A 412 6.38 9.11 -16.98
CA PHE A 412 5.98 10.38 -16.36
C PHE A 412 6.92 10.82 -15.22
N LEU A 413 7.58 9.87 -14.53
CA LEU A 413 8.56 10.18 -13.48
C LEU A 413 9.82 10.85 -14.03
N ASP A 414 10.29 10.46 -15.21
CA ASP A 414 11.46 11.07 -15.85
C ASP A 414 11.22 12.56 -16.11
N HIS A 415 10.01 12.92 -16.53
CA HIS A 415 9.60 14.32 -16.68
C HIS A 415 9.62 15.06 -15.34
N LEU A 416 9.08 14.46 -14.28
CA LEU A 416 9.06 15.09 -12.97
C LEU A 416 10.46 15.33 -12.40
N GLN A 417 11.39 14.39 -12.61
CA GLN A 417 12.79 14.55 -12.22
C GLN A 417 13.49 15.70 -12.98
N GLN A 418 13.09 15.95 -14.23
CA GLN A 418 13.61 17.09 -15.01
C GLN A 418 13.03 18.44 -14.53
N VAL A 419 11.73 18.48 -14.19
CA VAL A 419 11.05 19.72 -13.78
C VAL A 419 11.33 20.10 -12.33
N PHE A 420 11.42 19.10 -11.47
CA PHE A 420 11.68 19.22 -10.03
C PHE A 420 12.96 18.46 -9.68
N PRO A 421 14.13 18.92 -10.15
CA PRO A 421 15.37 18.24 -9.87
C PRO A 421 15.69 18.31 -8.36
N PRO A 422 16.40 17.31 -7.81
CA PRO A 422 16.85 17.35 -6.42
C PRO A 422 17.71 18.59 -6.17
N GLU A 423 17.66 19.18 -4.97
CA GLU A 423 18.39 20.43 -4.68
C GLU A 423 19.91 20.33 -4.93
N ASP A 424 20.51 19.13 -4.90
CA ASP A 424 21.92 18.91 -5.24
C ASP A 424 22.25 19.27 -6.70
N VAL A 425 21.33 19.01 -7.62
CA VAL A 425 21.50 19.34 -9.05
C VAL A 425 21.39 20.85 -9.25
N LEU A 426 20.52 21.51 -8.46
CA LEU A 426 20.44 22.98 -8.43
C LEU A 426 21.74 23.59 -7.88
N MET A 427 22.32 23.03 -6.81
CA MET A 427 23.58 23.53 -6.25
C MET A 427 24.80 23.24 -7.14
N ALA A 428 24.82 22.10 -7.83
CA ALA A 428 25.86 21.79 -8.83
C ALA A 428 25.80 22.72 -10.05
N ASN A 429 24.60 23.05 -10.54
CA ASN A 429 24.41 23.97 -11.67
C ASN A 429 24.62 25.45 -11.31
N ILE A 430 24.48 25.84 -10.03
CA ILE A 430 24.84 27.17 -9.55
C ILE A 430 26.37 27.29 -9.34
N SER A 431 27.09 26.17 -9.25
CA SER A 431 28.55 26.12 -9.09
C SER A 431 29.33 26.18 -10.42
N GLU A 432 28.66 26.09 -11.58
CA GLU A 432 29.27 26.38 -12.89
C GLU A 432 28.66 27.63 -13.54
N PRO A 433 29.20 28.81 -13.19
CA PRO A 433 29.43 29.80 -14.23
C PRO A 433 30.79 30.48 -14.04
N LEU A 434 31.89 29.84 -14.48
CA LEU A 434 33.19 30.50 -14.69
C LEU A 434 34.21 29.57 -15.40
N LYS A 435 33.83 28.93 -16.51
CA LYS A 435 34.83 28.32 -17.43
C LYS A 435 34.61 28.60 -18.91
N ASN A 436 33.43 29.05 -19.33
CA ASN A 436 33.16 29.38 -20.73
C ASN A 436 33.15 30.89 -20.97
N ALA A 437 34.26 31.55 -20.65
CA ALA A 437 34.51 32.94 -21.04
C ALA A 437 35.99 33.12 -21.38
N GLN A 438 36.49 32.33 -22.33
CA GLN A 438 37.68 32.63 -23.12
C GLN A 438 37.74 31.64 -24.28
N ILE A 439 37.43 32.12 -25.47
CA ILE A 439 38.16 31.93 -26.74
C ILE A 439 37.25 32.51 -27.84
N LEU A 440 37.61 33.69 -28.30
CA LEU A 440 37.12 34.36 -29.50
C LEU A 440 38.20 34.16 -30.58
N GLU A 441 37.77 33.85 -31.82
CA GLU A 441 38.51 33.97 -33.11
C GLU A 441 39.72 33.03 -33.30
N ASN A 442 39.96 32.31 -34.41
CA ASN A 442 39.61 32.51 -35.84
C ASN A 442 39.97 31.20 -36.65
N PRO A 443 39.89 31.13 -38.01
CA PRO A 443 39.11 30.11 -38.73
C PRO A 443 39.91 28.98 -39.44
N LEU A 444 39.12 28.01 -39.96
CA LEU A 444 39.42 26.89 -40.89
C LEU A 444 40.65 27.06 -41.81
N PRO A 445 41.25 25.92 -42.21
CA PRO A 445 41.06 25.52 -43.61
C PRO A 445 40.78 24.03 -43.83
N ALA A 446 40.21 23.76 -45.01
CA ALA A 446 39.88 22.46 -45.59
C ALA A 446 41.10 21.71 -46.16
N ASN A 447 41.15 20.38 -46.03
CA ASN A 447 41.09 19.41 -47.14
C ASN A 447 41.57 18.00 -46.77
N ALA A 448 40.75 17.04 -47.22
CA ALA A 448 41.05 15.76 -47.89
C ALA A 448 41.98 14.69 -47.25
N SER A 449 41.37 13.49 -47.17
CA SER A 449 41.90 12.14 -47.44
C SER A 449 43.11 11.63 -46.64
N ASP A 450 42.87 10.65 -45.76
CA ASP A 450 43.29 9.26 -46.00
C ASP A 450 42.89 8.35 -44.81
N THR A 451 42.13 7.30 -45.10
CA THR A 451 42.01 6.09 -44.27
C THR A 451 43.08 5.08 -44.73
N PRO A 452 43.60 4.22 -43.83
CA PRO A 452 42.94 2.93 -43.66
C PRO A 452 42.91 2.37 -42.23
N GLU A 453 41.76 1.79 -41.93
CA GLU A 453 41.54 0.53 -41.19
C GLU A 453 42.23 0.30 -39.83
N THR A 454 41.42 0.35 -38.78
CA THR A 454 41.46 -0.70 -37.75
C THR A 454 40.06 -0.93 -37.17
N ARG A 455 39.46 -2.04 -37.63
CA ARG A 455 38.37 -2.85 -37.05
C ARG A 455 37.64 -2.28 -35.82
N GLN A 456 36.47 -1.69 -36.07
CA GLN A 456 35.33 -1.72 -35.16
C GLN A 456 34.25 -2.59 -35.80
N ASP A 457 34.26 -3.87 -35.45
CA ASP A 457 33.12 -4.75 -35.72
C ASP A 457 32.05 -4.48 -34.65
N SER A 458 31.03 -3.74 -35.10
CA SER A 458 29.60 -3.97 -34.84
C SER A 458 29.25 -4.97 -33.73
N VAL A 459 28.87 -4.45 -32.55
CA VAL A 459 27.81 -5.03 -31.71
C VAL A 459 26.82 -3.93 -31.34
N GLN A 460 26.21 -3.34 -32.37
CA GLN A 460 24.83 -2.87 -32.27
C GLN A 460 23.97 -4.12 -32.52
N LEU A 461 23.90 -4.99 -31.51
CA LEU A 461 22.97 -6.11 -31.52
C LEU A 461 21.77 -5.70 -30.69
N LEU A 462 20.66 -5.50 -31.40
CA LEU A 462 19.28 -5.54 -30.92
C LEU A 462 19.14 -5.97 -29.45
N VAL A 463 19.02 -5.00 -28.54
CA VAL A 463 18.30 -5.24 -27.28
C VAL A 463 16.83 -5.20 -27.65
N SER A 464 16.38 -6.39 -27.99
CA SER A 464 15.05 -6.74 -28.44
C SER A 464 14.04 -6.49 -27.32
N LEU A 465 12.87 -6.00 -27.73
CA LEU A 465 11.58 -5.85 -27.05
C LEU A 465 11.13 -7.01 -26.12
N THR A 466 11.88 -7.31 -25.06
CA THR A 466 11.47 -8.19 -23.95
C THR A 466 12.28 -7.88 -22.68
N GLU A 467 12.13 -6.71 -22.07
CA GLU A 467 12.42 -6.57 -20.63
C GLU A 467 11.15 -6.92 -19.85
N GLN A 468 10.86 -8.21 -19.74
CA GLN A 468 9.92 -8.72 -18.75
C GLN A 468 10.64 -8.79 -17.39
N ASP A 469 10.21 -7.97 -16.43
CA ASP A 469 10.30 -8.12 -14.97
C ASP A 469 11.34 -9.13 -14.42
N ASN A 470 12.64 -8.96 -14.65
CA ASN A 470 13.63 -9.78 -13.95
C ASN A 470 13.89 -9.24 -12.54
N LEU A 471 14.28 -10.10 -11.59
CA LEU A 471 14.47 -9.70 -10.20
C LEU A 471 15.51 -8.56 -10.07
N GLY A 472 16.53 -8.55 -10.92
CA GLY A 472 17.51 -7.46 -10.99
C GLY A 472 16.92 -6.10 -11.34
N SER A 473 15.95 -6.02 -12.27
CA SER A 473 15.26 -4.77 -12.60
C SER A 473 14.35 -4.31 -11.47
N PHE A 474 13.66 -5.24 -10.79
CA PHE A 474 12.90 -4.95 -9.57
C PHE A 474 13.78 -4.36 -8.46
N PHE A 475 14.94 -4.96 -8.21
CA PHE A 475 15.87 -4.47 -7.21
C PHE A 475 16.39 -3.06 -7.51
N ARG A 476 16.73 -2.79 -8.77
CA ARG A 476 17.18 -1.47 -9.23
C ARG A 476 16.09 -0.42 -9.17
N SER A 477 14.87 -0.74 -9.64
CA SER A 477 13.75 0.21 -9.65
C SER A 477 13.25 0.55 -8.24
N ARG A 478 13.61 -0.27 -7.25
CA ARG A 478 13.19 -0.12 -5.84
C ARG A 478 14.30 0.27 -4.88
N GLY A 479 15.53 0.48 -5.37
CA GLY A 479 16.66 0.85 -4.51
C GLY A 479 17.05 -0.22 -3.48
N LEU A 480 16.77 -1.50 -3.76
CA LEU A 480 16.98 -2.61 -2.81
C LEU A 480 18.35 -3.29 -2.96
N ASN A 481 19.23 -2.76 -3.80
CA ASN A 481 20.51 -3.37 -4.18
C ASN A 481 21.72 -2.51 -3.75
N GLN A 482 21.59 -1.74 -2.67
CA GLN A 482 22.74 -1.01 -2.16
C GLN A 482 23.85 -1.98 -1.74
N ALA A 483 25.12 -1.60 -1.93
CA ALA A 483 26.22 -2.43 -1.46
C ALA A 483 26.33 -2.38 0.08
N PRO A 484 26.74 -3.47 0.76
CA PRO A 484 26.90 -3.51 2.22
C PRO A 484 27.87 -2.45 2.73
N GLU A 485 28.91 -2.15 1.95
CA GLU A 485 29.87 -1.09 2.24
C GLU A 485 29.20 0.28 2.38
N PHE A 486 28.27 0.60 1.48
CA PHE A 486 27.50 1.85 1.53
C PHE A 486 26.53 1.87 2.72
N ARG A 487 25.83 0.76 2.97
CA ARG A 487 24.97 0.64 4.15
C ARG A 487 25.74 0.83 5.44
N ASN A 488 26.91 0.21 5.58
CA ASN A 488 27.76 0.32 6.76
C ASN A 488 28.25 1.75 7.02
N ILE A 489 28.60 2.50 5.97
CA ILE A 489 28.95 3.93 6.10
C ILE A 489 27.76 4.71 6.66
N ILE A 490 26.56 4.51 6.09
CA ILE A 490 25.34 5.19 6.52
C ILE A 490 24.96 4.79 7.96
N PHE A 491 25.07 3.51 8.32
CA PHE A 491 24.82 3.01 9.68
C PHE A 491 25.75 3.63 10.70
N THR A 492 27.05 3.66 10.39
CA THR A 492 28.07 4.25 11.26
C THR A 492 27.77 5.74 11.49
N GLU A 493 27.41 6.47 10.44
CA GLU A 493 27.10 7.89 10.57
C GLU A 493 25.76 8.13 11.28
N LEU A 494 24.74 7.30 11.02
CA LEU A 494 23.47 7.33 11.73
C LEU A 494 23.68 7.15 13.23
N ILE A 495 24.50 6.17 13.64
CA ILE A 495 24.81 5.93 15.06
C ILE A 495 25.43 7.18 15.68
N LYS A 496 26.44 7.78 15.05
CA LYS A 496 27.07 9.03 15.54
C LYS A 496 26.05 10.17 15.67
N VAL A 497 25.21 10.36 14.66
CA VAL A 497 24.20 11.43 14.67
C VAL A 497 23.25 11.21 15.83
N ILE A 498 22.74 9.98 16.02
CA ILE A 498 21.84 9.63 17.13
C ILE A 498 22.51 9.79 18.50
N GLU A 499 23.76 9.37 18.66
CA GLU A 499 24.52 9.46 19.93
C GLU A 499 24.87 10.91 20.31
N THR A 500 24.98 11.79 19.32
CA THR A 500 25.28 13.22 19.53
C THR A 500 24.02 14.10 19.61
N LEU A 501 22.82 13.51 19.45
CA LEU A 501 21.56 14.25 19.58
C LEU A 501 21.43 14.84 20.98
N SER A 502 21.42 16.17 21.05
CA SER A 502 21.17 16.93 22.28
C SER A 502 19.67 17.11 22.57
N GLY A 503 18.79 16.42 21.83
CA GLY A 503 17.34 16.62 21.88
C GLY A 503 16.59 15.68 20.94
N ALA A 504 15.29 15.96 20.77
CA ALA A 504 14.43 15.16 19.92
C ALA A 504 14.43 15.74 18.51
N THR A 505 14.74 14.92 17.52
CA THR A 505 15.11 15.37 16.18
C THR A 505 14.23 14.70 15.13
N SER A 506 13.82 15.43 14.10
CA SER A 506 12.99 14.85 13.05
C SER A 506 13.81 13.92 12.15
N PHE A 507 13.16 12.95 11.50
CA PHE A 507 13.83 12.07 10.55
C PHE A 507 14.50 12.86 9.41
N SER A 508 13.84 13.90 8.90
CA SER A 508 14.40 14.78 7.86
C SER A 508 15.68 15.50 8.32
N GLN A 509 15.73 15.92 9.59
CA GLN A 509 16.94 16.52 10.16
C GLN A 509 18.07 15.51 10.33
N ILE A 510 17.78 14.28 10.75
CA ILE A 510 18.77 13.19 10.82
C ILE A 510 19.33 12.90 9.42
N GLU A 511 18.45 12.72 8.43
CA GLU A 511 18.85 12.48 7.04
C GLU A 511 19.73 13.61 6.50
N LYS A 512 19.33 14.87 6.74
CA LYS A 512 20.12 16.04 6.36
C LYS A 512 21.50 16.06 7.02
N THR A 513 21.56 15.79 8.33
CA THR A 513 22.84 15.79 9.08
C THR A 513 23.79 14.71 8.57
N ILE A 514 23.28 13.49 8.34
CA ILE A 514 24.07 12.38 7.77
C ILE A 514 24.58 12.77 6.38
N ARG A 515 23.73 13.38 5.56
CA ARG A 515 24.09 13.85 4.22
C ARG A 515 25.21 14.88 4.28
N ASP A 516 25.06 15.91 5.10
CA ASP A 516 26.05 16.99 5.26
C ASP A 516 27.41 16.44 5.74
N ASN A 517 27.39 15.48 6.67
CA ASN A 517 28.61 14.83 7.18
C ASN A 517 29.30 13.95 6.12
N LEU A 518 28.52 13.23 5.30
CA LEU A 518 29.05 12.32 4.28
C LEU A 518 29.45 13.02 2.98
N GLN A 519 28.91 14.22 2.70
CA GLN A 519 29.16 14.99 1.48
C GLN A 519 30.65 15.27 1.23
N SER A 520 31.45 15.36 2.30
CA SER A 520 32.90 15.61 2.23
C SER A 520 33.77 14.35 2.10
N SER A 521 33.23 13.17 2.41
CA SER A 521 34.02 11.94 2.57
C SER A 521 33.71 10.85 1.55
N VAL A 522 32.49 10.83 0.98
CA VAL A 522 32.06 9.81 0.02
C VAL A 522 31.08 10.42 -0.99
N SER A 523 31.26 10.16 -2.28
CA SER A 523 30.30 10.53 -3.34
C SER A 523 29.05 9.63 -3.33
N LEU A 524 28.34 9.59 -2.20
CA LEU A 524 27.08 8.87 -2.03
C LEU A 524 25.93 9.78 -2.47
N GLY A 525 25.15 9.35 -3.46
CA GLY A 525 23.96 10.09 -3.90
C GLY A 525 22.86 10.11 -2.84
N ARG A 526 22.12 11.22 -2.74
CA ARG A 526 21.04 11.43 -1.76
C ARG A 526 20.04 10.28 -1.67
N GLY A 527 19.57 9.79 -2.82
CA GLY A 527 18.61 8.69 -2.88
C GLY A 527 19.09 7.44 -2.14
N LYS A 528 20.41 7.14 -2.19
CA LYS A 528 20.98 5.99 -1.49
C LYS A 528 20.93 6.12 0.03
N ILE A 529 21.17 7.33 0.55
CA ILE A 529 21.09 7.62 1.99
C ILE A 529 19.63 7.48 2.44
N HIS A 530 18.70 8.10 1.70
CA HIS A 530 17.28 8.04 2.00
C HIS A 530 16.76 6.60 2.00
N GLU A 531 17.09 5.81 0.98
CA GLU A 531 16.67 4.41 0.85
C GLU A 531 17.07 3.57 2.07
N VAL A 532 18.33 3.68 2.52
CA VAL A 532 18.84 2.94 3.67
C VAL A 532 18.15 3.39 4.97
N LEU A 533 17.96 4.69 5.17
CA LEU A 533 17.30 5.20 6.37
C LEU A 533 15.81 4.85 6.40
N ASN A 534 15.12 4.96 5.26
CA ASN A 534 13.71 4.60 5.12
C ASN A 534 13.50 3.10 5.32
N CYS A 535 14.45 2.28 4.86
CA CYS A 535 14.49 0.86 5.16
C CYS A 535 14.50 0.59 6.68
N LEU A 536 15.40 1.25 7.42
CA LEU A 536 15.45 1.12 8.88
C LEU A 536 14.20 1.69 9.57
N LEU A 537 13.59 2.75 9.03
CA LEU A 537 12.37 3.35 9.59
C LEU A 537 11.21 2.35 9.65
N ASN A 538 11.08 1.53 8.61
CA ASN A 538 10.02 0.53 8.52
C ASN A 538 10.23 -0.70 9.42
N THR A 539 11.38 -0.81 10.10
CA THR A 539 11.75 -1.99 10.91
C THR A 539 11.53 -1.80 12.41
N ASN A 540 10.86 -0.71 12.82
CA ASN A 540 10.67 -0.35 14.23
C ASN A 540 11.99 -0.17 15.00
N LEU A 541 13.05 0.33 14.37
CA LEU A 541 14.29 0.61 15.09
C LEU A 541 14.26 1.96 15.82
N PHE A 542 13.66 2.97 15.19
CA PHE A 542 13.56 4.32 15.73
C PHE A 542 12.53 4.43 16.84
N ARG A 543 12.84 5.23 17.86
CA ARG A 543 12.02 5.41 19.05
C ARG A 543 11.87 6.89 19.41
N ASP A 544 10.67 7.24 19.86
CA ASP A 544 10.37 8.56 20.40
C ASP A 544 10.73 8.68 21.89
N ARG A 545 10.41 9.84 22.49
CA ARG A 545 10.62 10.09 23.94
C ARG A 545 9.90 9.09 24.83
N GLU A 546 8.79 8.52 24.36
CA GLU A 546 7.95 7.58 25.10
C GLU A 546 8.34 6.11 24.80
N GLN A 547 9.46 5.86 24.13
CA GLN A 547 9.92 4.52 23.73
C GLN A 547 8.97 3.82 22.74
N LYS A 548 8.12 4.57 22.04
CA LYS A 548 7.23 4.01 21.00
C LYS A 548 7.93 3.96 19.65
N PRO A 549 7.64 2.94 18.82
CA PRO A 549 8.22 2.83 17.49
C PRO A 549 7.75 3.97 16.57
N VAL A 550 8.71 4.67 15.98
CA VAL A 550 8.43 5.71 14.97
C VAL A 550 8.31 5.02 13.61
N ARG A 551 7.12 5.07 13.01
CA ARG A 551 6.80 4.44 11.72
C ARG A 551 6.43 5.41 10.61
N ILE A 552 6.17 6.67 10.96
CA ILE A 552 5.65 7.70 10.05
C ILE A 552 6.61 8.88 10.10
N LEU A 553 6.93 9.43 8.93
CA LEU A 553 7.87 10.54 8.77
C LEU A 553 7.30 11.89 9.21
N SER A 554 6.00 11.96 9.49
CA SER A 554 5.36 13.18 9.98
C SER A 554 5.52 13.30 11.50
N GLN A 555 6.34 14.29 11.87
CA GLN A 555 6.32 15.05 13.14
C GLN A 555 6.69 14.35 14.45
N VAL A 556 6.85 13.03 14.49
CA VAL A 556 7.35 12.36 15.70
C VAL A 556 8.87 12.50 15.78
N THR A 557 9.33 13.07 16.89
CA THR A 557 10.76 13.29 17.11
C THR A 557 11.45 12.01 17.56
N ILE A 558 12.53 11.66 16.87
CA ILE A 558 13.39 10.52 17.17
C ILE A 558 14.33 10.94 18.29
N THR A 559 14.49 10.06 19.29
CA THR A 559 15.42 10.29 20.39
C THR A 559 16.49 9.23 20.51
N HIS A 560 16.22 8.00 20.07
CA HIS A 560 17.19 6.91 20.14
C HIS A 560 16.84 5.77 19.17
N LEU A 561 17.81 4.88 18.99
CA LEU A 561 17.67 3.62 18.28
C LEU A 561 17.54 2.46 19.28
N THR A 562 16.77 1.44 18.91
CA THR A 562 16.62 0.22 19.71
C THR A 562 17.92 -0.61 19.76
N SER A 563 18.76 -0.47 18.73
CA SER A 563 20.08 -1.11 18.65
C SER A 563 21.03 -0.20 17.87
N THR A 564 22.29 -0.14 18.30
CA THR A 564 23.41 0.48 17.58
C THR A 564 24.39 -0.57 17.02
N ASP A 565 24.05 -1.86 17.13
CA ASP A 565 24.84 -2.93 16.50
C ASP A 565 24.61 -2.92 14.99
N ILE A 566 25.67 -2.65 14.23
CA ILE A 566 25.70 -2.64 12.76
C ILE A 566 25.15 -3.94 12.18
N LYS A 567 25.42 -5.10 12.81
CA LYS A 567 24.89 -6.39 12.32
C LYS A 567 23.37 -6.43 12.41
N VAL A 568 22.81 -5.90 13.49
CA VAL A 568 21.35 -5.84 13.68
C VAL A 568 20.73 -4.87 12.67
N LEU A 569 21.39 -3.75 12.37
CA LEU A 569 20.91 -2.81 11.34
C LEU A 569 20.91 -3.46 9.95
N GLU A 570 21.95 -4.22 9.61
CA GLU A 570 22.05 -4.96 8.35
C GLU A 570 20.96 -6.04 8.23
N GLU A 571 20.75 -6.82 9.29
CA GLU A 571 19.67 -7.81 9.36
C GLU A 571 18.30 -7.15 9.14
N LYS A 572 18.05 -5.99 9.76
CA LYS A 572 16.81 -5.23 9.55
C LYS A 572 16.65 -4.71 8.13
N CYS A 573 17.75 -4.37 7.46
CA CYS A 573 17.69 -4.05 6.04
C CYS A 573 17.29 -5.25 5.18
N MET A 574 17.87 -6.41 5.43
CA MET A 574 17.52 -7.64 4.70
C MET A 574 16.07 -8.07 4.95
N GLU A 575 15.58 -7.92 6.19
CA GLU A 575 14.16 -8.16 6.52
C GLU A 575 13.21 -7.28 5.70
N PHE A 576 13.52 -5.99 5.58
CA PHE A 576 12.71 -5.06 4.79
C PHE A 576 12.75 -5.39 3.30
N TYR A 577 13.92 -5.75 2.75
CA TYR A 577 14.04 -6.16 1.35
C TYR A 577 13.22 -7.43 1.08
N ALA A 578 13.32 -8.44 1.94
CA ALA A 578 12.51 -9.65 1.86
C ALA A 578 11.01 -9.35 1.93
N GLN A 579 10.60 -8.47 2.84
CA GLN A 579 9.22 -8.01 2.92
C GLN A 579 8.75 -7.34 1.62
N LYS A 580 9.56 -6.48 1.01
CA LYS A 580 9.20 -5.82 -0.27
C LYS A 580 9.08 -6.80 -1.41
N ILE A 581 9.97 -7.77 -1.50
CA ILE A 581 9.89 -8.83 -2.51
C ILE A 581 8.60 -9.63 -2.33
N MET A 582 8.28 -10.05 -1.10
CA MET A 582 7.08 -10.84 -0.86
C MET A 582 5.78 -10.07 -1.09
N GLN A 583 5.78 -8.77 -0.82
CA GLN A 583 4.59 -7.93 -0.98
C GLN A 583 4.35 -7.48 -2.43
N LEU A 584 5.43 -7.25 -3.19
CA LEU A 584 5.37 -6.55 -4.47
C LEU A 584 5.84 -7.40 -5.66
N PHE A 585 6.67 -8.42 -5.43
CA PHE A 585 7.29 -9.23 -6.46
C PHE A 585 6.73 -10.66 -6.49
N ASP A 586 6.99 -11.45 -5.45
CA ASP A 586 6.52 -12.84 -5.33
C ASP A 586 6.42 -13.23 -3.84
N PRO A 587 5.21 -13.51 -3.30
CA PRO A 587 5.03 -13.87 -1.89
C PRO A 587 5.64 -15.22 -1.52
N ASP A 588 5.82 -16.11 -2.50
CA ASP A 588 6.42 -17.43 -2.33
C ASP A 588 7.88 -17.45 -2.76
N PHE A 589 8.47 -16.27 -3.03
CA PHE A 589 9.84 -16.11 -3.50
C PHE A 589 10.84 -16.93 -2.68
N PHE A 590 10.73 -16.88 -1.36
CA PHE A 590 11.64 -17.55 -0.43
C PHE A 590 11.35 -19.05 -0.21
N ASP A 591 10.33 -19.62 -0.85
CA ASP A 591 10.07 -21.07 -0.80
C ASP A 591 10.91 -21.84 -1.82
N VAL A 592 11.51 -21.14 -2.78
CA VAL A 592 12.37 -21.69 -3.84
C VAL A 592 13.83 -21.47 -3.47
N LYS A 593 14.64 -22.53 -3.46
CA LYS A 593 16.02 -22.45 -3.00
C LYS A 593 16.88 -21.57 -3.90
N GLU A 594 16.68 -21.65 -5.22
CA GLU A 594 17.42 -20.89 -6.23
C GLU A 594 17.21 -19.38 -6.07
N ASN A 595 16.05 -18.96 -5.54
CA ASN A 595 15.73 -17.56 -5.27
C ASN A 595 16.50 -17.01 -4.06
N LEU A 596 16.89 -17.89 -3.12
CA LEU A 596 17.70 -17.51 -1.95
C LEU A 596 19.10 -17.05 -2.39
N ASP A 597 19.74 -17.86 -3.24
CA ASP A 597 21.07 -17.56 -3.78
C ASP A 597 21.04 -16.26 -4.61
N GLU A 598 19.98 -16.06 -5.39
CA GLU A 598 19.82 -14.84 -6.19
C GLU A 598 19.55 -13.60 -5.31
N PHE A 599 18.80 -13.75 -4.22
CA PHE A 599 18.62 -12.67 -3.24
C PHE A 599 19.94 -12.24 -2.62
N GLU A 600 20.76 -13.18 -2.16
CA GLU A 600 22.07 -12.86 -1.57
C GLU A 600 22.99 -12.23 -2.62
N ARG A 601 22.95 -12.72 -3.87
CA ARG A 601 23.72 -12.16 -4.97
C ARG A 601 23.36 -10.71 -5.28
N LEU A 602 22.08 -10.35 -5.22
CA LEU A 602 21.59 -9.00 -5.56
C LEU A 602 21.70 -8.00 -4.41
N THR A 603 21.51 -8.45 -3.16
CA THR A 603 21.61 -7.62 -1.95
C THR A 603 23.03 -7.52 -1.41
N LEU A 604 23.87 -8.51 -1.75
CA LEU A 604 25.14 -8.82 -1.10
C LEU A 604 25.01 -8.97 0.43
N GLY A 605 23.81 -9.29 0.91
CA GLY A 605 23.49 -9.54 2.31
C GLY A 605 22.92 -10.93 2.49
N HIS A 606 22.86 -11.38 3.74
CA HIS A 606 22.34 -12.71 4.07
C HIS A 606 20.82 -12.77 4.00
N VAL A 607 20.29 -13.88 3.51
CA VAL A 607 18.85 -14.14 3.58
C VAL A 607 18.38 -14.09 5.04
N PRO A 608 17.24 -13.43 5.35
CA PRO A 608 16.65 -13.49 6.68
C PRO A 608 16.37 -14.93 7.13
N SER A 609 16.39 -15.17 8.45
CA SER A 609 16.12 -16.51 8.99
C SER A 609 14.74 -17.04 8.56
N GLN A 610 14.59 -18.37 8.48
CA GLN A 610 13.32 -18.97 8.10
C GLN A 610 12.17 -18.55 9.03
N SER A 611 12.41 -18.42 10.33
CA SER A 611 11.42 -17.87 11.27
C SER A 611 11.01 -16.45 10.90
N THR A 612 11.96 -15.61 10.52
CA THR A 612 11.70 -14.23 10.11
C THR A 612 10.89 -14.16 8.82
N ILE A 613 11.21 -15.00 7.83
CA ILE A 613 10.45 -15.10 6.57
C ILE A 613 9.01 -15.52 6.84
N GLN A 614 8.78 -16.50 7.73
CA GLN A 614 7.43 -16.92 8.12
C GLN A 614 6.67 -15.80 8.87
N ASP A 615 7.34 -15.08 9.76
CA ASP A 615 6.75 -13.91 10.44
C ASP A 615 6.36 -12.80 9.45
N ILE A 616 7.18 -12.56 8.42
CA ILE A 616 6.87 -11.63 7.33
C ILE A 616 5.68 -12.12 6.51
N LYS A 617 5.59 -13.42 6.20
CA LYS A 617 4.45 -14.04 5.50
C LYS A 617 3.14 -13.87 6.26
N GLN A 618 3.16 -14.00 7.58
CA GLN A 618 1.95 -13.86 8.40
C GLN A 618 1.47 -12.41 8.54
N LYS A 619 2.39 -11.44 8.40
CA LYS A 619 2.10 -10.00 8.54
C LYS A 619 1.77 -9.30 7.21
N SER A 620 2.02 -9.97 6.08
CA SER A 620 1.79 -9.47 4.71
C SER A 620 0.53 -10.07 4.13
#